data_AF-K9UVR5-F1
#
_entry.id   AF-K9UVR5-F1
#
_cell.length_a   1.000
_cell.length_b   1.000
_cell.length_c   1.000
_cell.angle_alpha   90.00
_cell.angle_beta   90.00
_cell.angle_gamma   90.00
#
_symmetry.space_group_name_H-M   'P 1'
#
loop_
_entity.id
_entity.type
_entity.pdbx_description
1 polymer ?
#
loop_
_entity_poly.entity_id
_entity_poly.type
_entity_poly.pdbx_seq_one_letter_code
_entity_poly.pdbx_strand_id
1 'polypeptide(L)'
;MNQLIERNEIITLGKSLREIQPQLLKQNYQEGAKRMWFQGEEPYFDVFFETQNHQITWFQFTLRGKTLSWDNSKPGWQTGISNELKINDVSFYAASKLIENDPEIDWEFIKLVKSILEIQTHEEMFVKALELFDEKTFPST
;
A
#
# COMPACT_ATOMS: atom_id res chain seq x y z
N MET A 1 2.96 15.23 16.65
CA MET A 1 3.91 14.43 17.45
C MET A 1 4.61 13.50 16.47
N ASN A 2 5.76 13.92 15.94
CA ASN A 2 6.51 13.14 14.95
C ASN A 2 7.28 12.04 15.68
N GLN A 3 6.69 10.85 15.77
CA GLN A 3 7.47 9.67 16.11
C GLN A 3 8.29 9.31 14.88
N LEU A 4 9.59 9.62 14.95
CA LEU A 4 10.56 9.08 14.01
C LEU A 4 10.49 7.56 14.15
N ILE A 5 9.90 6.87 13.17
CA ILE A 5 9.89 5.41 13.17
C ILE A 5 11.34 4.95 13.14
N GLU A 6 11.72 4.14 14.12
CA GLU A 6 13.09 3.67 14.24
C GLU A 6 13.42 2.69 13.11
N ARG A 7 14.69 2.65 12.68
CA ARG A 7 15.14 1.73 11.62
C ARG A 7 14.79 0.26 11.91
N ASN A 8 14.82 -0.15 13.17
CA ASN A 8 14.43 -1.50 13.57
C ASN A 8 12.94 -1.76 13.33
N GLU A 9 12.09 -0.78 13.57
CA GLU A 9 10.66 -0.86 13.30
C GLU A 9 10.39 -0.98 11.79
N ILE A 10 11.09 -0.21 10.95
CA ILE A 10 11.00 -0.34 9.49
C ILE A 10 11.38 -1.77 9.04
N ILE A 11 12.47 -2.32 9.58
CA ILE A 11 12.90 -3.69 9.27
C ILE A 11 11.85 -4.71 9.70
N THR A 12 11.28 -4.56 10.90
CA THR A 12 10.24 -5.45 11.42
C THR A 12 8.98 -5.40 10.56
N LEU A 13 8.48 -4.20 10.26
CA LEU A 13 7.33 -3.99 9.38
C LEU A 13 7.59 -4.60 8.01
N GLY A 14 8.70 -4.21 7.38
CA GLY A 14 9.14 -4.73 6.09
C GLY A 14 9.14 -6.25 6.08
N LYS A 15 9.82 -6.91 7.02
CA LYS A 15 9.90 -8.38 7.10
C LYS A 15 8.58 -9.09 7.44
N SER A 16 7.59 -8.40 7.97
CA SER A 16 6.31 -9.00 8.35
C SER A 16 5.36 -9.20 7.17
N LEU A 17 5.56 -8.46 6.06
CA LEU A 17 4.70 -8.56 4.87
C LEU A 17 4.78 -9.95 4.23
N ARG A 18 3.63 -10.57 3.99
CA ARG A 18 3.48 -11.86 3.30
C ARG A 18 2.35 -11.79 2.30
N GLU A 19 2.54 -12.35 1.11
CA GLU A 19 1.46 -12.49 0.12
C GLU A 19 0.36 -13.40 0.68
N ILE A 20 -0.88 -12.93 0.64
CA ILE A 20 -2.07 -13.70 0.94
C ILE A 20 -2.55 -14.37 -0.35
N GLN A 21 -2.74 -15.69 -0.32
CA GLN A 21 -2.96 -16.48 -1.53
C GLN A 21 -4.15 -15.95 -2.37
N PRO A 22 -3.97 -15.75 -3.70
CA PRO A 22 -4.96 -15.17 -4.61
C PRO A 22 -6.31 -15.89 -4.71
N GLN A 23 -6.41 -17.12 -4.18
CA GLN A 23 -7.65 -17.90 -4.17
C GLN A 23 -8.77 -17.25 -3.32
N LEU A 24 -8.39 -16.31 -2.44
CA LEU A 24 -9.32 -15.52 -1.61
C LEU A 24 -9.82 -14.24 -2.33
N LEU A 25 -9.18 -13.83 -3.41
CA LEU A 25 -9.55 -12.65 -4.18
C LEU A 25 -10.46 -13.08 -5.33
N LYS A 26 -11.68 -12.53 -5.42
CA LYS A 26 -12.61 -12.82 -6.52
C LYS A 26 -11.92 -12.57 -7.86
N GLN A 27 -11.67 -13.63 -8.64
CA GLN A 27 -10.98 -13.58 -9.94
C GLN A 27 -11.92 -13.19 -11.09
N ASN A 28 -12.68 -12.11 -10.94
CA ASN A 28 -13.50 -11.54 -12.04
C ASN A 28 -12.70 -10.54 -12.90
N TYR A 29 -11.42 -10.81 -13.08
CA TYR A 29 -10.52 -9.90 -13.80
C TYR A 29 -10.42 -10.33 -15.27
N GLN A 30 -10.39 -9.34 -16.17
CA GLN A 30 -10.14 -9.54 -17.60
C GLN A 30 -8.80 -10.28 -17.79
N GLU A 31 -8.61 -10.91 -18.96
CA GLU A 31 -7.37 -11.61 -19.28
C GLU A 31 -6.16 -10.69 -19.04
N GLY A 32 -5.18 -11.18 -18.26
CA GLY A 32 -3.98 -10.42 -17.90
C GLY A 32 -4.11 -9.47 -16.70
N ALA A 33 -5.30 -9.34 -16.09
CA ALA A 33 -5.46 -8.58 -14.84
C ALA A 33 -5.30 -9.47 -13.59
N LYS A 34 -4.46 -9.04 -12.65
CA LYS A 34 -4.20 -9.74 -11.38
C LYS A 34 -4.22 -8.74 -10.23
N ARG A 35 -4.93 -9.10 -9.16
CA ARG A 35 -4.86 -8.44 -7.86
C ARG A 35 -3.99 -9.24 -6.90
N MET A 36 -3.09 -8.56 -6.21
CA MET A 36 -2.21 -9.14 -5.19
C MET A 36 -2.44 -8.43 -3.86
N TRP A 37 -2.36 -9.17 -2.77
CA TRP A 37 -2.54 -8.66 -1.43
C TRP A 37 -1.41 -9.18 -0.56
N PHE A 38 -0.71 -8.27 0.11
CA PHE A 38 0.26 -8.56 1.14
C PHE A 38 -0.27 -8.07 2.48
N GLN A 39 -0.16 -8.91 3.51
CA GLN A 39 -0.58 -8.57 4.87
C GLN A 39 0.63 -8.59 5.79
N GLY A 40 0.78 -7.56 6.61
CA GLY A 40 1.77 -7.52 7.69
C GLY A 40 1.24 -8.14 8.98
N GLU A 41 2.12 -8.34 9.95
CA GLU A 41 1.75 -8.93 11.25
C GLU A 41 1.01 -7.95 12.17
N GLU A 42 1.18 -6.64 11.95
CA GLU A 42 0.46 -5.62 12.70
C GLU A 42 -0.97 -5.40 12.19
N PRO A 43 -1.93 -5.08 13.09
CA PRO A 43 -3.25 -4.64 12.67
C PRO A 43 -3.17 -3.45 11.71
N TYR A 44 -4.05 -3.44 10.73
CA TYR A 44 -4.17 -2.34 9.76
C TYR A 44 -2.88 -2.08 8.97
N PHE A 45 -2.15 -3.16 8.68
CA PHE A 45 -1.00 -3.16 7.80
C PHE A 45 -1.22 -4.09 6.60
N ASP A 46 -1.50 -3.48 5.44
CA ASP A 46 -1.73 -4.20 4.20
C ASP A 46 -1.17 -3.45 2.99
N VAL A 47 -0.84 -4.20 1.94
CA VAL A 47 -0.44 -3.67 0.64
C VAL A 47 -1.21 -4.38 -0.44
N PHE A 48 -1.83 -3.62 -1.34
CA PHE A 48 -2.53 -4.14 -2.49
C PHE A 48 -1.91 -3.64 -3.78
N PHE A 49 -1.90 -4.53 -4.77
CA PHE A 49 -1.55 -4.20 -6.15
C PHE A 49 -2.65 -4.69 -7.07
N GLU A 50 -3.00 -3.87 -8.04
CA GLU A 50 -3.64 -4.34 -9.27
C GLU A 50 -2.66 -4.17 -10.42
N THR A 51 -2.61 -5.20 -11.26
CA THR A 51 -1.73 -5.24 -12.42
C THR A 51 -2.51 -5.59 -13.66
N GLN A 52 -2.10 -5.05 -14.80
CA GLN A 52 -2.53 -5.46 -16.13
C GLN A 52 -1.28 -5.81 -16.95
N ASN A 53 -1.23 -7.00 -17.52
CA ASN A 53 -0.08 -7.47 -18.32
C ASN A 53 1.26 -7.29 -17.57
N HIS A 54 1.28 -7.62 -16.27
CA HIS A 54 2.43 -7.48 -15.36
C HIS A 54 2.88 -6.04 -15.04
N GLN A 55 2.11 -5.02 -15.41
CA GLN A 55 2.35 -3.63 -15.07
C GLN A 55 1.41 -3.18 -13.95
N ILE A 56 1.91 -2.43 -12.97
CA ILE A 56 1.07 -1.89 -11.88
C ILE A 56 0.12 -0.85 -12.48
N THR A 57 -1.18 -1.05 -12.30
CA THR A 57 -2.22 -0.09 -12.68
C THR A 57 -2.76 0.65 -11.46
N TRP A 58 -2.72 0.00 -10.30
CA TRP A 58 -3.13 0.58 -9.04
C TRP A 58 -2.37 -0.02 -7.87
N PHE A 59 -2.12 0.80 -6.85
CA PHE A 59 -1.40 0.45 -5.64
C PHE A 59 -2.05 1.12 -4.43
N GLN A 60 -2.10 0.39 -3.31
CA GLN A 60 -2.42 0.98 -2.02
C GLN A 60 -1.60 0.33 -0.91
N PHE A 61 -1.13 1.15 0.00
CA PHE A 61 -0.48 0.75 1.24
C PHE A 61 -1.26 1.34 2.41
N THR A 62 -1.59 0.51 3.39
CA THR A 62 -2.22 0.92 4.65
C THR A 62 -1.27 0.60 5.80
N LEU A 63 -1.06 1.53 6.73
CA LEU A 63 -0.35 1.29 7.98
C LEU A 63 -0.96 2.13 9.10
N ARG A 64 -1.49 1.48 10.14
CA ARG A 64 -2.04 2.13 11.34
C ARG A 64 -3.07 3.21 11.01
N GLY A 65 -3.95 2.90 10.06
CA GLY A 65 -5.01 3.80 9.59
C GLY A 65 -4.55 4.87 8.58
N LYS A 66 -3.25 5.05 8.34
CA LYS A 66 -2.75 5.89 7.24
C LYS A 66 -2.73 5.11 5.94
N THR A 67 -2.99 5.79 4.84
CA THR A 67 -3.02 5.20 3.50
C THR A 67 -2.15 6.00 2.53
N LEU A 68 -1.51 5.29 1.62
CA LEU A 68 -0.85 5.82 0.44
C LEU A 68 -1.40 5.06 -0.75
N SER A 69 -1.88 5.76 -1.76
CA SER A 69 -2.38 5.15 -2.98
C SER A 69 -1.84 5.82 -4.24
N TRP A 70 -1.82 5.04 -5.31
CA TRP A 70 -1.45 5.45 -6.65
C TRP A 70 -2.32 4.74 -7.67
N ASP A 71 -2.64 5.47 -8.73
CA ASP A 71 -3.53 5.02 -9.81
C ASP A 71 -2.95 5.56 -11.12
N ASN A 72 -2.75 4.69 -12.11
CA ASN A 72 -2.14 5.08 -13.38
C ASN A 72 -3.00 6.07 -14.19
N SER A 73 -4.29 6.17 -13.90
CA SER A 73 -5.23 7.10 -14.53
C SER A 73 -5.19 8.50 -13.90
N LYS A 74 -4.54 8.65 -12.75
CA LYS A 74 -4.46 9.90 -12.00
C LYS A 74 -3.02 10.39 -11.86
N PRO A 75 -2.79 11.72 -11.81
CA PRO A 75 -1.47 12.25 -11.57
C PRO A 75 -1.09 12.12 -10.09
N GLY A 76 0.04 11.46 -9.82
CA GLY A 76 0.75 11.55 -8.55
C GLY A 76 0.24 10.63 -7.44
N TRP A 77 0.83 10.81 -6.25
CA TRP A 77 0.51 10.07 -5.04
C TRP A 77 -0.66 10.70 -4.29
N GLN A 78 -1.45 9.87 -3.60
CA GLN A 78 -2.51 10.32 -2.69
C GLN A 78 -2.29 9.72 -1.30
N THR A 79 -2.20 10.56 -0.27
CA THR A 79 -2.23 10.10 1.12
C THR A 79 -3.60 10.35 1.73
N GLY A 80 -3.91 9.64 2.81
CA GLY A 80 -5.19 9.79 3.49
C GLY A 80 -5.30 8.90 4.71
N ILE A 81 -6.47 8.88 5.32
CA ILE A 81 -6.79 8.05 6.48
C ILE A 81 -7.90 7.06 6.10
N SER A 82 -7.72 5.79 6.45
CA SER A 82 -8.79 4.79 6.36
C SER A 82 -9.67 4.88 7.60
N ASN A 83 -10.93 5.30 7.42
CA ASN A 83 -11.86 5.44 8.53
C ASN A 83 -12.51 4.08 8.84
N GLU A 84 -11.86 3.29 9.69
CA GLU A 84 -12.30 1.93 10.04
C GLU A 84 -13.40 1.89 11.11
N LEU A 85 -13.80 3.05 11.64
CA LEU A 85 -14.83 3.19 12.68
C LEU A 85 -16.28 3.09 12.18
N LYS A 86 -16.52 2.81 10.89
CA LYS A 86 -17.84 2.32 10.43
C LYS A 86 -17.92 0.79 10.57
N ILE A 87 -17.69 0.32 11.80
CA ILE A 87 -17.74 -1.09 12.19
C ILE A 87 -19.20 -1.48 12.36
N ASN A 88 -19.79 -2.15 11.37
CA ASN A 88 -21.02 -2.92 11.57
C ASN A 88 -21.00 -4.29 10.90
N ASP A 89 -19.85 -4.78 10.43
CA ASP A 89 -19.74 -6.19 10.06
C ASP A 89 -18.29 -6.65 10.05
N VAL A 90 -17.86 -7.30 11.13
CA VAL A 90 -16.53 -7.93 11.27
C VAL A 90 -16.55 -9.36 10.71
N SER A 91 -17.65 -9.74 10.07
CA SER A 91 -17.85 -11.02 9.40
C SER A 91 -17.50 -10.83 7.94
N PHE A 92 -16.34 -11.33 7.50
CA PHE A 92 -15.80 -11.23 6.13
C PHE A 92 -15.30 -9.82 5.78
N TYR A 93 -13.97 -9.65 5.73
CA TYR A 93 -13.30 -8.45 5.19
C TYR A 93 -13.62 -8.30 3.69
N ALA A 94 -14.83 -7.80 3.42
CA ALA A 94 -15.32 -7.29 2.16
C ALA A 94 -15.94 -5.91 2.44
N ALA A 95 -15.19 -5.04 3.11
CA ALA A 95 -15.65 -3.72 3.50
C ALA A 95 -14.93 -2.67 2.66
N SER A 96 -15.70 -1.87 1.91
CA SER A 96 -15.26 -0.64 1.28
C SER A 96 -14.66 0.28 2.35
N LYS A 97 -13.33 0.23 2.53
CA LYS A 97 -12.63 1.22 3.35
C LYS A 97 -12.90 2.58 2.71
N LEU A 98 -13.63 3.46 3.42
CA LEU A 98 -13.73 4.85 2.98
C LEU A 98 -12.37 5.48 3.27
N ILE A 99 -11.64 5.81 2.20
CA ILE A 99 -10.40 6.54 2.27
C ILE A 99 -10.76 8.02 2.20
N GLU A 100 -10.44 8.74 3.25
CA GLU A 100 -10.51 10.20 3.27
C GLU A 100 -9.12 10.70 2.87
N ASN A 101 -9.02 11.26 1.67
CA ASN A 101 -7.75 11.81 1.18
C ASN A 101 -7.35 13.02 2.02
N ASP A 102 -6.06 13.11 2.32
CA ASP A 102 -5.50 14.28 2.96
C ASP A 102 -5.60 15.50 2.01
N PRO A 103 -5.78 16.72 2.55
CA PRO A 103 -5.75 17.94 1.75
C PRO A 103 -4.37 18.22 1.14
N GLU A 104 -3.30 17.70 1.77
CA GLU A 104 -1.91 17.80 1.34
C GLU A 104 -1.23 16.43 1.43
N ILE A 105 -0.27 16.17 0.55
CA ILE A 105 0.47 14.90 0.53
C ILE A 105 1.38 14.78 1.78
N ASP A 106 1.22 13.70 2.55
CA ASP A 106 2.13 13.32 3.66
C ASP A 106 3.42 12.69 3.11
N TRP A 107 4.39 13.54 2.76
CA TRP A 107 5.68 13.11 2.22
C TRP A 107 6.52 12.27 3.18
N GLU A 108 6.38 12.48 4.50
CA GLU A 108 7.07 11.66 5.49
C GLU A 108 6.50 10.24 5.50
N PHE A 109 5.19 10.11 5.36
CA PHE A 109 4.56 8.80 5.18
C PHE A 109 5.00 8.12 3.88
N ILE A 110 5.10 8.86 2.76
CA ILE A 110 5.63 8.29 1.50
C ILE A 110 7.05 7.74 1.67
N LYS A 111 7.95 8.50 2.32
CA LYS A 111 9.33 8.05 2.59
C LYS A 111 9.36 6.80 3.47
N LEU A 112 8.49 6.74 4.47
CA LEU A 112 8.34 5.55 5.31
C LEU A 112 7.90 4.34 4.49
N VAL A 113 6.86 4.48 3.66
CA VAL A 113 6.38 3.39 2.79
C VAL A 113 7.51 2.89 1.89
N LYS A 114 8.22 3.80 1.22
CA LYS A 114 9.39 3.45 0.40
C LYS A 114 10.41 2.63 1.20
N SER A 115 10.77 3.12 2.39
CA SER A 115 11.76 2.45 3.28
C SER A 115 11.31 1.05 3.71
N ILE A 116 10.00 0.83 3.93
CA ILE A 116 9.44 -0.48 4.29
C ILE A 116 9.52 -1.45 3.11
N LEU A 117 9.14 -1.01 1.90
CA LEU A 117 9.17 -1.85 0.69
C LEU A 117 10.59 -2.22 0.29
N GLU A 118 11.57 -1.35 0.52
CA GLU A 118 13.01 -1.61 0.31
C GLU A 118 13.57 -2.77 1.15
N ILE A 119 12.89 -3.19 2.23
CA ILE A 119 13.33 -4.34 3.04
C ILE A 119 13.13 -5.67 2.30
N GLN A 120 12.17 -5.74 1.38
CA GLN A 120 11.79 -6.96 0.67
C GLN A 120 11.96 -6.84 -0.85
N THR A 121 13.14 -6.39 -1.32
CA THR A 121 13.45 -6.26 -2.76
C THR A 121 13.55 -7.59 -3.54
N HIS A 122 13.28 -8.73 -2.89
CA HIS A 122 13.14 -10.01 -3.57
C HIS A 122 11.72 -10.23 -4.12
N GLU A 123 10.74 -9.48 -3.61
CA GLU A 123 9.36 -9.50 -4.11
C GLU A 123 9.24 -8.62 -5.36
N GLU A 124 8.94 -9.22 -6.51
CA GLU A 124 8.90 -8.54 -7.82
C GLU A 124 7.97 -7.31 -7.79
N MET A 125 6.82 -7.41 -7.14
CA MET A 125 5.88 -6.29 -7.06
C MET A 125 6.40 -5.13 -6.22
N PHE A 126 7.18 -5.39 -5.17
CA PHE A 126 7.77 -4.32 -4.38
C PHE A 126 8.85 -3.60 -5.16
N VAL A 127 9.65 -4.31 -5.96
CA VAL A 127 10.63 -3.69 -6.86
C VAL A 127 9.93 -2.77 -7.86
N LYS A 128 8.87 -3.23 -8.53
CA LYS A 128 8.09 -2.39 -9.45
C LYS A 128 7.42 -1.21 -8.76
N ALA A 129 6.96 -1.39 -7.53
CA ALA A 129 6.40 -0.29 -6.75
C ALA A 129 7.46 0.78 -6.49
N LEU A 130 8.69 0.38 -6.13
CA LEU A 130 9.81 1.30 -5.86
C LEU A 130 10.17 2.15 -7.08
N GLU A 131 10.08 1.61 -8.29
CA GLU A 131 10.27 2.37 -9.55
C GLU A 131 9.29 3.55 -9.65
N LEU A 132 8.03 3.39 -9.20
CA LEU A 132 7.05 4.47 -9.19
C LEU A 132 7.46 5.65 -8.29
N PHE A 133 8.16 5.37 -7.18
CA PHE A 133 8.65 6.43 -6.29
C PHE A 133 9.81 7.22 -6.89
N ASP A 134 10.61 6.60 -7.75
CA ASP A 134 11.77 7.24 -8.38
C ASP A 134 11.36 8.07 -9.61
N GLU A 135 10.35 7.64 -10.36
CA GLU A 135 9.82 8.38 -11.51
C GLU A 135 8.99 9.61 -11.12
N LYS A 136 8.33 9.58 -9.97
CA LYS A 136 7.49 10.67 -9.47
C LYS A 136 8.27 11.46 -8.43
N THR A 137 9.22 12.27 -8.92
CA THR A 137 10.14 13.13 -8.15
C THR A 137 9.50 13.69 -6.87
N PHE A 138 10.09 13.31 -5.73
CA PHE A 138 9.92 14.00 -4.45
C PHE A 138 10.28 15.48 -4.61
N PRO A 139 9.55 16.42 -4.00
CA PRO A 139 10.03 17.80 -3.91
C PRO A 139 11.40 17.78 -3.23
N SER A 140 12.42 18.24 -3.96
CA SER A 140 13.75 18.47 -3.39
C SER A 140 13.61 19.52 -2.28
N THR A 141 14.18 19.21 -1.12
CA THR A 141 14.14 20.06 0.07
C THR A 141 14.83 21.39 -0.18
#